data_AF-A0A7K2TKC3-F1
#
_entry.id   AF-A0A7K2TKC3-F1
#
_cell.length_a   1.000
_cell.length_b   1.000
_cell.length_c   1.000
_cell.angle_alpha   90.00
_cell.angle_beta   90.00
_cell.angle_gamma   90.00
#
_symmetry.space_group_name_H-M   'P 1'
#
loop_
_entity.id
_entity.type
_entity.pdbx_description
1 polymer ?
#
loop_
_entity_poly.entity_id
_entity_poly.type
_entity_poly.pdbx_seq_one_letter_code
_entity_poly.pdbx_strand_id
1 'polypeptide(L)'
;MHELPFDGETVVKTTAAYARDLAERTLSTAVVAAGGVAIASGPADMFHATFWQTMAAAAIAAAGSLLKGMLARAFGTKNSASLAKGV
;
A
#
# COMPACT_ATOMS: atom_id res chain seq x y z
N MET A 1 -28.21 -23.53 14.12
CA MET A 1 -27.21 -22.64 13.49
C MET A 1 -26.63 -21.81 14.61
N HIS A 2 -25.33 -21.94 14.89
CA HIS A 2 -24.68 -21.27 16.03
C HIS A 2 -24.35 -19.84 15.61
N GLU A 3 -25.09 -18.87 16.13
CA GLU A 3 -24.82 -17.46 15.93
C GLU A 3 -23.52 -17.13 16.67
N LEU A 4 -22.43 -16.94 15.92
CA LEU A 4 -21.17 -16.51 16.52
C LEU A 4 -21.42 -15.11 17.10
N PRO A 5 -21.29 -14.91 18.42
CA PRO A 5 -21.47 -13.60 19.02
C PRO A 5 -20.47 -12.66 18.36
N PHE A 6 -20.96 -11.60 17.74
CA PHE A 6 -20.13 -10.55 17.18
C PHE A 6 -19.31 -9.94 18.31
N ASP A 7 -18.06 -10.34 18.42
CA ASP A 7 -17.12 -9.78 19.37
C ASP A 7 -16.41 -8.59 18.72
N GLY A 8 -16.90 -7.39 19.02
CA GLY A 8 -16.32 -6.14 18.52
C GLY A 8 -14.84 -5.98 18.87
N GLU A 9 -14.40 -6.55 20.00
CA GLU A 9 -13.00 -6.53 20.40
C GLU A 9 -12.13 -7.36 19.44
N THR A 10 -12.61 -8.52 19.01
CA THR A 10 -11.97 -9.34 17.98
C THR A 10 -11.88 -8.59 16.65
N VAL A 11 -12.95 -7.92 16.20
CA VAL A 11 -12.93 -7.14 14.94
C VAL A 11 -11.93 -6.00 14.99
N VAL A 12 -11.85 -5.28 16.10
CA VAL A 12 -10.88 -4.19 16.30
C VAL A 12 -9.45 -4.73 16.28
N LYS A 13 -9.18 -5.83 17.00
CA LYS A 13 -7.86 -6.48 17.01
C LYS A 13 -7.45 -6.97 15.62
N THR A 14 -8.36 -7.58 14.87
CA THR A 14 -8.11 -8.02 13.49
C THR A 14 -7.83 -6.83 12.57
N THR A 15 -8.58 -5.74 12.70
CA THR A 15 -8.38 -4.53 11.89
C THR A 15 -7.02 -3.89 12.19
N ALA A 16 -6.63 -3.81 13.46
CA ALA A 16 -5.34 -3.28 13.88
C ALA A 16 -4.17 -4.14 13.35
N ALA A 17 -4.29 -5.47 13.45
CA ALA A 17 -3.29 -6.39 12.91
C ALA A 17 -3.17 -6.27 11.39
N TYR A 18 -4.30 -6.16 10.68
CA TYR A 18 -4.33 -5.96 9.23
C TYR A 18 -3.69 -4.63 8.82
N ALA A 19 -4.02 -3.53 9.51
CA ALA A 19 -3.44 -2.22 9.24
C ALA A 19 -1.92 -2.22 9.47
N ARG A 20 -1.45 -2.95 10.49
CA ARG A 20 -0.03 -3.11 10.77
C ARG A 20 0.69 -3.90 9.67
N ASP A 21 0.18 -5.06 9.28
CA ASP A 21 0.74 -5.86 8.16
C ASP A 21 0.84 -5.03 6.88
N LEU A 22 -0.23 -4.30 6.59
CA LEU A 22 -0.31 -3.44 5.42
C LEU A 22 0.72 -2.31 5.48
N ALA A 23 0.86 -1.63 6.63
CA ALA A 23 1.87 -0.61 6.82
C ALA A 23 3.29 -1.17 6.66
N GLU A 24 3.58 -2.32 7.27
CA GLU A 24 4.87 -3.02 7.15
C GLU A 24 5.19 -3.33 5.67
N ARG A 25 4.23 -3.90 4.93
CA ARG A 25 4.40 -4.19 3.49
C ARG A 25 4.55 -2.95 2.64
N THR A 26 3.85 -1.87 2.97
CA THR A 26 3.96 -0.57 2.29
C THR A 26 5.36 0.00 2.45
N LEU A 27 5.84 0.03 3.69
CA LEU A 27 7.16 0.53 4.03
C LEU A 27 8.25 -0.31 3.37
N SER A 28 8.15 -1.64 3.43
CA SER A 28 9.09 -2.53 2.73
C SER A 28 9.10 -2.27 1.22
N THR A 29 7.93 -2.10 0.60
CA THR A 29 7.82 -1.80 -0.83
C THR A 29 8.44 -0.43 -1.15
N ALA A 30 8.18 0.57 -0.32
CA ALA A 30 8.75 1.90 -0.47
C ALA A 30 10.29 1.87 -0.34
N VAL A 31 10.83 1.12 0.63
CA VAL A 31 12.28 0.95 0.81
C VAL A 31 12.91 0.26 -0.40
N VAL A 32 12.29 -0.82 -0.91
CA VAL A 32 12.80 -1.53 -2.10
C VAL A 32 12.74 -0.64 -3.34
N ALA A 33 11.64 0.09 -3.55
CA ALA A 33 11.50 1.02 -4.66
C ALA A 33 12.51 2.17 -4.57
N ALA A 34 12.69 2.75 -3.38
CA ALA A 34 13.68 3.78 -3.10
C ALA A 34 15.11 3.27 -3.35
N GLY A 35 15.42 2.04 -2.91
CA GLY A 35 16.70 1.39 -3.19
C GLY A 35 16.93 1.17 -4.68
N GLY A 36 15.91 0.75 -5.42
CA GLY A 36 15.98 0.60 -6.88
C GLY A 36 16.26 1.91 -7.60
N VAL A 37 15.60 3.00 -7.21
CA VAL A 37 15.86 4.34 -7.74
C VAL A 37 17.27 4.81 -7.38
N ALA A 38 17.70 4.60 -6.13
CA ALA A 38 19.04 4.97 -5.68
C ALA A 38 20.15 4.24 -6.45
N ILE A 39 19.94 2.97 -6.82
CA ILE A 39 20.87 2.20 -7.66
C ILE A 39 20.85 2.72 -9.11
N ALA A 40 19.69 3.10 -9.63
CA ALA A 40 19.54 3.61 -11.00
C ALA A 40 20.09 5.03 -11.18
N SER A 41 20.10 5.83 -10.10
CA SER A 41 20.69 7.17 -10.08
C SER A 41 22.20 7.14 -9.86
N GLY A 42 22.93 8.06 -10.48
CA GLY A 42 24.36 8.21 -10.21
C GLY A 42 24.62 8.75 -8.79
N PRO A 43 25.79 8.46 -8.17
CA PRO A 43 26.12 8.99 -6.83
C PRO A 43 26.08 10.52 -6.74
N ALA A 44 26.31 11.21 -7.87
CA ALA A 44 26.27 12.67 -7.96
C ALA A 44 24.83 13.24 -7.82
N ASP A 45 23.81 12.52 -8.31
CA ASP A 45 22.42 12.96 -8.25
C ASP A 45 21.87 12.95 -6.81
N MET A 46 22.42 12.11 -5.94
CA MET A 46 21.98 11.97 -4.54
C MET A 46 22.18 13.23 -3.70
N PHE A 47 23.05 14.15 -4.14
CA PHE A 47 23.31 15.43 -3.48
C PHE A 47 22.41 16.57 -3.97
N HIS A 48 21.46 16.30 -4.89
CA HIS A 48 20.58 17.31 -5.44
C HIS A 48 19.17 17.21 -4.84
N ALA A 49 18.58 18.36 -4.52
CA ALA A 49 17.22 18.41 -3.96
C ALA A 49 16.17 17.78 -4.89
N THR A 50 16.37 17.90 -6.20
CA THR A 50 15.52 17.29 -7.23
C THR A 50 15.48 15.77 -7.15
N PHE A 51 16.58 15.11 -6.82
CA PHE A 51 16.61 13.65 -6.62
C PHE A 51 15.68 13.22 -5.48
N TRP A 52 15.78 13.90 -4.33
CA TRP A 52 14.95 13.61 -3.16
C TRP A 52 13.48 13.98 -3.39
N GLN A 53 13.20 15.04 -4.15
CA GLN A 53 11.84 15.38 -4.57
C GLN A 53 11.23 14.31 -5.48
N THR A 54 12.00 13.78 -6.44
CA THR A 54 11.55 12.69 -7.31
C THR A 54 11.31 11.40 -6.53
N MET A 55 12.21 11.05 -5.59
CA MET A 55 12.02 9.94 -4.67
C MET A 55 10.75 10.08 -3.82
N ALA A 56 10.51 11.27 -3.25
CA ALA A 56 9.30 11.55 -2.48
C ALA A 56 8.04 11.48 -3.35
N ALA A 57 8.07 12.02 -4.56
CA ALA A 57 6.95 11.96 -5.50
C ALA A 57 6.62 10.51 -5.91
N ALA A 58 7.64 9.69 -6.17
CA ALA A 58 7.48 8.27 -6.46
C ALA A 58 6.91 7.50 -5.25
N ALA A 59 7.35 7.81 -4.03
CA ALA A 59 6.81 7.22 -2.81
C ALA A 59 5.33 7.60 -2.61
N ILE A 60 4.95 8.87 -2.85
CA ILE A 60 3.56 9.32 -2.78
C ILE A 60 2.70 8.61 -3.84
N ALA A 61 3.20 8.46 -5.06
CA ALA A 61 2.50 7.75 -6.13
C ALA A 61 2.30 6.25 -5.79
N ALA A 62 3.33 5.60 -5.24
CA ALA A 62 3.24 4.22 -4.77
C ALA A 62 2.22 4.06 -3.62
N ALA A 63 2.23 4.97 -2.65
CA ALA A 63 1.25 5.00 -1.56
C ALA A 63 -0.18 5.21 -2.10
N GLY A 64 -0.37 6.10 -3.08
CA GLY A 64 -1.65 6.31 -3.76
C GLY A 64 -2.14 5.06 -4.49
N SER A 65 -1.25 4.34 -5.18
CA SER A 65 -1.56 3.07 -5.84
C SER A 65 -1.98 1.99 -4.85
N LEU A 66 -1.29 1.91 -3.71
CA LEU A 66 -1.65 1.00 -2.63
C LEU A 66 -3.01 1.34 -2.02
N LEU A 67 -3.25 2.61 -1.67
CA LEU A 67 -4.54 3.08 -1.17
C LEU A 67 -5.67 2.73 -2.13
N LYS A 68 -5.47 2.94 -3.43
CA LYS A 68 -6.41 2.51 -4.47
C LYS A 68 -6.63 1.00 -4.45
N GLY A 69 -5.58 0.19 -4.31
CA GLY A 69 -5.66 -1.27 -4.20
C GLY A 69 -6.44 -1.74 -2.96
N MET A 70 -6.24 -1.10 -1.81
CA MET A 70 -7.01 -1.38 -0.59
C MET A 70 -8.49 -1.04 -0.78
N LEU A 71 -8.79 0.14 -1.33
CA LEU A 71 -10.16 0.58 -1.58
C LEU A 71 -10.85 -0.35 -2.60
N ALA A 72 -10.13 -0.79 -3.63
CA ALA A 72 -10.62 -1.78 -4.58
C ALA A 72 -10.91 -3.14 -3.91
N ARG A 73 -10.16 -3.55 -2.89
CA ARG A 73 -10.43 -4.80 -2.15
C ARG A 73 -11.56 -4.66 -1.13
N ALA A 74 -11.68 -3.51 -0.49
CA ALA A 74 -12.72 -3.25 0.52
C ALA A 74 -14.10 -2.98 -0.11
N PHE A 75 -14.12 -2.27 -1.25
CA PHE A 75 -15.34 -1.84 -1.93
C PHE A 75 -15.57 -2.52 -3.29
N GLY A 76 -14.63 -3.33 -3.78
CA GLY A 76 -14.78 -4.11 -5.01
C GLY A 76 -15.52 -5.43 -4.80
N THR A 77 -16.05 -5.96 -5.89
CA THR A 77 -16.79 -7.23 -5.89
C THR A 77 -15.89 -8.38 -5.45
N LYS A 78 -16.33 -9.17 -4.46
CA LYS A 78 -15.57 -10.24 -3.76
C LYS A 78 -15.07 -11.41 -4.63
N ASN A 79 -15.14 -11.34 -5.96
CA ASN A 79 -14.65 -12.36 -6.89
C ASN A 79 -14.31 -11.83 -8.30
N SER A 80 -13.91 -10.57 -8.48
CA SER A 80 -13.46 -10.11 -9.80
C SER A 80 -12.34 -9.08 -9.73
N ALA A 81 -11.22 -9.38 -10.38
CA ALA A 81 -10.05 -8.50 -10.50
C ALA A 81 -10.26 -7.42 -11.57
N SER A 82 -11.44 -6.78 -11.57
CA SER A 82 -11.77 -5.72 -12.52
C SER A 82 -12.75 -4.72 -11.90
N LEU A 83 -12.45 -3.43 -12.07
CA LEU A 83 -13.39 -2.32 -11.83
C LEU A 83 -14.26 -2.03 -13.07
N ALA A 84 -14.15 -2.83 -14.14
CA ALA A 84 -15.13 -2.80 -15.21
C ALA A 84 -16.40 -3.50 -14.73
N LYS A 85 -17.43 -2.69 -14.46
CA LYS A 85 -18.79 -3.18 -14.25
C LYS A 85 -19.34 -3.59 -15.62
N GLY A 86 -19.15 -4.87 -15.98
CA GLY A 86 -19.76 -5.48 -17.16
C GLY A 86 -18.80 -5.78 -18.29
N VAL A 87 -18.48 -7.06 -18.43
CA VAL A 87 -18.74 -7.80 -19.67
C VAL A 87 -19.73 -8.91 -19.34
#